data_AF-A0A969GYH9-F1
#
_entry.id   AF-A0A969GYH9-F1
#
_cell.length_a   1.000
_cell.length_b   1.000
_cell.length_c   1.000
_cell.angle_alpha   90.00
_cell.angle_beta   90.00
_cell.angle_gamma   90.00
#
_symmetry.space_group_name_H-M   'P 1'
#
loop_
_entity.id
_entity.type
_entity.pdbx_description
1 polymer ?
#
loop_
_entity_poly.entity_id
_entity_poly.type
_entity_poly.pdbx_seq_one_letter_code
_entity_poly.pdbx_strand_id
1 'polypeptide(L)'
;MLDLCDRSVKTVGEAKDLLDLPILGVIPMASNRAPALVLTDDSNGYMTQAYRMLQANLSFVSAHTGCKVIVVTSAVAQEGRSWVAANLALAMSQAGSKVLLVDADLRQPTQHQIWNCPNDRGLVQVLEKTAEAEMLMQPVATNVFLLPLGKQSPNSLATFSAKQLNFFVQQAAQSFDIVLFDTPPLTQTADASTLGTLADGTLMVIRPGLVKAADVKAAKGLLKLARAVGAGHGCQRR
;
A
#
# COMPACT_ATOMS: atom_id res chain seq x y z
N MET A 1 -32.56 19.45 6.71
CA MET A 1 -33.17 18.10 6.64
C MET A 1 -32.40 17.17 5.68
N LEU A 2 -31.06 17.32 5.54
CA LEU A 2 -30.22 16.51 4.65
C LEU A 2 -29.12 15.71 5.39
N ASP A 3 -28.93 15.91 6.71
CA ASP A 3 -27.87 15.24 7.51
C ASP A 3 -28.21 13.82 8.00
N LEU A 4 -29.43 13.32 7.79
CA LEU A 4 -29.89 12.04 8.38
C LEU A 4 -29.54 10.78 7.56
N CYS A 5 -29.00 10.92 6.35
CA CYS A 5 -28.61 9.79 5.49
C CYS A 5 -27.09 9.64 5.30
N ASP A 6 -26.29 10.51 5.91
CA ASP A 6 -24.84 10.40 5.82
C ASP A 6 -24.32 9.34 6.78
N ARG A 7 -24.07 8.14 6.25
CA ARG A 7 -23.50 6.99 6.97
C ARG A 7 -21.98 6.89 6.83
N SER A 8 -21.32 8.00 6.47
CA SER A 8 -19.86 8.04 6.46
C SER A 8 -19.29 7.95 7.87
N VAL A 9 -18.15 7.27 8.00
CA VAL A 9 -17.37 7.21 9.23
C VAL A 9 -16.78 8.60 9.47
N LYS A 10 -17.16 9.26 10.58
CA LYS A 10 -16.82 10.67 10.81
C LYS A 10 -15.52 10.85 11.57
N THR A 11 -15.16 9.88 12.39
CA THR A 11 -14.04 10.01 13.31
C THR A 11 -13.09 8.83 13.21
N VAL A 12 -11.85 9.06 13.66
CA VAL A 12 -10.84 8.01 13.83
C VAL A 12 -11.32 6.97 14.86
N GLY A 13 -12.05 7.40 15.89
CA GLY A 13 -12.65 6.51 16.89
C GLY A 13 -13.67 5.55 16.28
N GLU A 14 -14.61 6.06 15.49
CA GLU A 14 -15.57 5.21 14.77
C GLU A 14 -14.88 4.23 13.82
N ALA A 15 -13.84 4.67 13.10
CA ALA A 15 -13.06 3.79 12.23
C ALA A 15 -12.41 2.65 13.03
N LYS A 16 -11.84 2.95 14.19
CA LYS A 16 -11.23 1.97 15.11
C LYS A 16 -12.25 0.96 15.59
N ASP A 17 -13.41 1.42 16.06
CA ASP A 17 -14.44 0.55 16.62
C ASP A 17 -15.02 -0.39 15.55
N LEU A 18 -15.18 0.10 14.33
CA LEU A 18 -15.63 -0.71 13.20
C LEU A 18 -14.58 -1.74 12.78
N LEU A 19 -13.31 -1.33 12.67
CA LEU A 19 -12.24 -2.19 12.20
C LEU A 19 -11.78 -3.20 13.26
N ASP A 20 -11.84 -2.86 14.54
CA ASP A 20 -11.25 -3.65 15.64
C ASP A 20 -9.78 -4.01 15.34
N LEU A 21 -9.04 -3.01 14.86
CA LEU A 21 -7.62 -3.11 14.49
C LEU A 21 -6.84 -1.98 15.16
N PRO A 22 -5.55 -2.18 15.45
CA PRO A 22 -4.71 -1.12 16.02
C PRO A 22 -4.56 0.02 15.01
N ILE A 23 -4.63 1.26 15.51
CA ILE A 23 -4.28 2.44 14.73
C ILE A 23 -2.76 2.60 14.77
N LEU A 24 -2.11 2.60 13.61
CA LEU A 24 -0.67 2.81 13.49
C LEU A 24 -0.28 4.28 13.31
N GLY A 25 -1.22 5.14 12.94
CA GLY A 25 -1.00 6.57 12.79
C GLY A 25 -2.24 7.32 12.32
N VAL A 26 -2.24 8.63 12.52
CA VAL A 26 -3.25 9.55 11.99
C VAL A 26 -2.51 10.60 11.17
N ILE A 27 -2.80 10.66 9.88
CA ILE A 27 -2.16 11.60 8.96
C ILE A 27 -3.13 12.76 8.76
N PRO A 28 -2.75 14.01 9.09
CA PRO A 28 -3.59 15.17 8.82
C PRO A 28 -3.91 15.32 7.33
N MET A 29 -4.97 16.03 6.99
CA MET A 29 -5.19 16.44 5.60
C MET A 29 -4.42 17.71 5.29
N ALA A 30 -3.69 17.73 4.17
CA ALA A 30 -3.07 18.95 3.66
C ALA A 30 -4.16 19.94 3.16
N SER A 31 -4.00 21.22 3.48
CA SER A 31 -5.01 22.26 3.27
C SER A 31 -5.02 22.88 1.87
N ASN A 32 -3.95 22.78 1.05
CA ASN A 32 -4.02 23.13 -0.38
C ASN A 32 -2.75 22.72 -1.19
N ARG A 33 -2.98 22.39 -2.48
CA ARG A 33 -2.02 22.02 -3.58
C ARG A 33 -1.11 20.80 -3.33
N ALA A 34 -1.45 19.65 -3.93
CA ALA A 34 -0.45 18.61 -4.24
C ALA A 34 0.32 19.04 -5.52
N PRO A 35 1.67 18.92 -5.56
CA PRO A 35 2.26 17.64 -5.95
C PRO A 35 3.57 17.26 -5.22
N ALA A 36 3.96 17.92 -4.13
CA ALA A 36 5.19 17.54 -3.42
C ALA A 36 4.91 16.38 -2.45
N LEU A 37 5.81 15.39 -2.45
CA LEU A 37 5.88 14.44 -1.34
C LEU A 37 6.20 15.24 -0.07
N VAL A 38 5.38 15.09 0.97
CA VAL A 38 5.48 15.87 2.21
C VAL A 38 6.89 15.81 2.77
N LEU A 39 7.53 14.65 2.71
CA LEU A 39 8.86 14.45 3.27
C LEU A 39 10.01 14.98 2.40
N THR A 40 9.70 15.55 1.24
CA THR A 40 10.66 16.28 0.39
C THR A 40 10.64 17.78 0.64
N ASP A 41 9.59 18.30 1.30
CA ASP A 41 9.42 19.70 1.66
C ASP A 41 9.02 19.82 3.14
N ASP A 42 9.98 20.13 4.00
CA ASP A 42 9.80 20.28 5.45
C ASP A 42 8.88 21.45 5.85
N SER A 43 8.28 22.17 4.89
CA SER A 43 7.31 23.24 5.13
C SER A 43 6.09 22.81 5.95
N ASN A 44 5.79 21.50 6.03
CA ASN A 44 4.68 20.95 6.83
C ASN A 44 5.15 19.97 7.93
N GLY A 45 5.82 20.51 8.96
CA GLY A 45 6.38 19.72 10.07
C GLY A 45 5.40 18.78 10.78
N TYR A 46 4.10 19.11 10.86
CA TYR A 46 3.09 18.23 11.46
C TYR A 46 2.85 16.96 10.64
N MET A 47 2.77 17.08 9.31
CA MET A 47 2.61 15.94 8.42
C MET A 47 3.88 15.07 8.39
N THR A 48 5.06 15.71 8.33
CA THR A 48 6.35 15.01 8.44
C THR A 48 6.42 14.19 9.71
N GLN A 49 6.05 14.77 10.87
CA GLN A 49 6.04 14.05 12.13
C GLN A 49 5.05 12.88 12.15
N ALA A 50 3.87 13.04 11.55
CA ALA A 50 2.89 11.95 11.44
C ALA A 50 3.43 10.75 10.65
N TYR A 51 4.14 10.98 9.54
CA TYR A 51 4.78 9.90 8.79
C TYR A 51 5.95 9.26 9.51
N ARG A 52 6.78 10.04 10.23
CA ARG A 52 7.85 9.49 11.09
C ARG A 52 7.28 8.62 12.20
N MET A 53 6.17 9.01 12.82
CA MET A 53 5.49 8.19 13.82
C MET A 53 4.92 6.91 13.22
N LEU A 54 4.28 6.98 12.04
CA LEU A 54 3.78 5.81 11.34
C LEU A 54 4.92 4.83 11.01
N GLN A 55 6.05 5.35 10.52
CA GLN A 55 7.25 4.56 10.24
C GLN A 55 7.79 3.91 11.52
N ALA A 56 7.95 4.66 12.62
CA ALA A 56 8.45 4.12 13.87
C ALA A 56 7.58 2.98 14.42
N ASN A 57 6.25 3.15 14.37
CA ASN A 57 5.30 2.12 14.78
C ASN A 57 5.41 0.86 13.90
N LEU A 58 5.56 1.01 12.59
CA LEU A 58 5.76 -0.12 11.69
C LEU A 58 7.11 -0.80 11.90
N SER A 59 8.19 -0.04 12.10
CA SER A 59 9.51 -0.60 12.42
C SER A 59 9.50 -1.38 13.73
N PHE A 60 8.74 -0.92 14.74
CA PHE A 60 8.54 -1.69 15.96
C PHE A 60 7.87 -3.04 15.67
N VAL A 61 6.81 -3.07 14.85
CA VAL A 61 6.14 -4.32 14.45
C VAL A 61 7.08 -5.22 13.65
N SER A 62 7.82 -4.67 12.68
CA SER A 62 8.77 -5.40 11.84
C SER A 62 9.91 -6.00 12.66
N ALA A 63 10.45 -5.30 13.67
CA ALA A 63 11.51 -5.83 14.53
C ALA A 63 11.08 -7.07 15.33
N HIS A 64 9.79 -7.16 15.68
CA HIS A 64 9.25 -8.30 16.45
C HIS A 64 8.80 -9.47 15.56
N THR A 65 8.33 -9.17 14.35
CA THR A 65 7.69 -10.17 13.47
C THR A 65 8.55 -10.57 12.27
N GLY A 66 9.60 -9.82 11.95
CA GLY A 66 10.35 -9.96 10.70
C GLY A 66 9.59 -9.46 9.47
N CYS A 67 8.50 -8.71 9.66
CA CYS A 67 7.65 -8.19 8.58
C CYS A 67 8.43 -7.27 7.64
N LYS A 68 8.56 -7.66 6.38
CA LYS A 68 9.22 -6.90 5.31
C LYS A 68 8.26 -6.50 4.19
N VAL A 69 7.30 -7.36 3.88
CA VAL A 69 6.37 -7.18 2.75
C VAL A 69 5.04 -6.66 3.28
N ILE A 70 4.68 -5.45 2.91
CA ILE A 70 3.47 -4.77 3.40
C ILE A 70 2.60 -4.36 2.22
N VAL A 71 1.35 -4.80 2.24
CA VAL A 71 0.32 -4.31 1.31
C VAL A 71 -0.33 -3.07 1.90
N VAL A 72 -0.31 -1.97 1.16
CA VAL A 72 -1.08 -0.76 1.47
C VAL A 72 -2.36 -0.80 0.64
N THR A 73 -3.51 -0.78 1.32
CA THR A 73 -4.84 -0.83 0.70
C THR A 73 -5.81 0.16 1.37
N SER A 74 -7.02 0.27 0.85
CA SER A 74 -8.09 1.11 1.40
C SER A 74 -9.44 0.40 1.29
N ALA A 75 -10.46 0.89 1.99
CA ALA A 75 -11.80 0.35 1.87
C ALA A 75 -12.44 0.75 0.54
N VAL A 76 -12.26 2.00 0.12
CA VAL A 76 -12.80 2.59 -1.11
C VAL A 76 -11.73 3.44 -1.82
N ALA A 77 -12.04 3.92 -3.02
CA ALA A 77 -11.13 4.80 -3.76
C ALA A 77 -10.99 6.17 -3.09
N GLN A 78 -9.91 6.89 -3.41
CA GLN A 78 -9.66 8.28 -3.00
C GLN A 78 -9.45 8.51 -1.49
N GLU A 79 -9.13 7.45 -0.74
CA GLU A 79 -8.75 7.55 0.68
C GLU A 79 -7.30 8.01 0.90
N GLY A 80 -6.53 8.27 -0.16
CA GLY A 80 -5.15 8.76 -0.09
C GLY A 80 -4.09 7.67 0.07
N ARG A 81 -4.47 6.40 -0.08
CA ARG A 81 -3.59 5.22 0.02
C ARG A 81 -2.26 5.33 -0.73
N SER A 82 -2.29 5.70 -2.02
CA SER A 82 -1.07 5.83 -2.84
C SER A 82 -0.13 6.93 -2.33
N TRP A 83 -0.69 8.04 -1.85
CA TRP A 83 0.06 9.12 -1.20
C TRP A 83 0.67 8.68 0.13
N VAL A 84 -0.08 7.92 0.92
CA VAL A 84 0.42 7.33 2.17
C VAL A 84 1.56 6.35 1.88
N ALA A 85 1.42 5.48 0.89
CA ALA A 85 2.46 4.53 0.49
C ALA A 85 3.76 5.23 0.06
N ALA A 86 3.65 6.28 -0.76
CA ALA A 86 4.80 7.02 -1.24
C ALA A 86 5.56 7.76 -0.12
N ASN A 87 4.84 8.46 0.77
CA ASN A 87 5.47 9.14 1.91
C ASN A 87 5.97 8.15 2.96
N LEU A 88 5.29 7.02 3.17
CA LEU A 88 5.79 5.98 4.05
C LEU A 88 7.12 5.40 3.54
N ALA A 89 7.26 5.21 2.22
CA ALA A 89 8.51 4.77 1.61
C ALA A 89 9.66 5.74 1.90
N LEU A 90 9.42 7.06 1.77
CA LEU A 90 10.41 8.09 2.14
C LEU A 90 10.73 8.06 3.64
N ALA A 91 9.74 7.95 4.51
CA ALA A 91 9.98 7.93 5.96
C ALA A 91 10.85 6.72 6.34
N MET A 92 10.55 5.54 5.77
CA MET A 92 11.34 4.32 5.98
C MET A 92 12.76 4.46 5.42
N SER A 93 12.93 5.10 4.27
CA SER A 93 14.27 5.30 3.71
C SER A 93 15.11 6.31 4.48
N GLN A 94 14.49 7.38 5.01
CA GLN A 94 15.13 8.33 5.93
C GLN A 94 15.56 7.67 7.25
N ALA A 95 14.85 6.62 7.67
CA ALA A 95 15.23 5.78 8.81
C ALA A 95 16.31 4.73 8.47
N GLY A 96 16.82 4.71 7.22
CA GLY A 96 17.93 3.88 6.77
C GLY A 96 17.55 2.62 6.01
N SER A 97 16.25 2.32 5.84
CA SER A 97 15.82 1.13 5.10
C SER A 97 15.98 1.30 3.59
N LYS A 98 16.42 0.25 2.90
CA LYS A 98 16.29 0.15 1.44
C LYS A 98 14.87 -0.31 1.08
N VAL A 99 14.10 0.58 0.47
CA VAL A 99 12.67 0.39 0.21
C VAL A 99 12.38 0.16 -1.26
N LEU A 100 11.61 -0.89 -1.56
CA LEU A 100 10.94 -1.04 -2.85
C LEU A 100 9.47 -0.66 -2.70
N LEU A 101 9.02 0.32 -3.47
CA LEU A 101 7.61 0.66 -3.65
C LEU A 101 7.14 0.07 -4.98
N VAL A 102 6.05 -0.70 -4.96
CA VAL A 102 5.49 -1.35 -6.14
C VAL A 102 4.08 -0.80 -6.36
N ASP A 103 3.83 -0.23 -7.54
CA ASP A 103 2.46 0.11 -7.97
C ASP A 103 1.78 -1.14 -8.51
N ALA A 104 0.89 -1.71 -7.71
CA ALA A 104 0.09 -2.88 -8.02
C ALA A 104 -1.41 -2.53 -8.17
N ASP A 105 -1.74 -1.26 -8.45
CA ASP A 105 -3.10 -0.84 -8.79
C ASP A 105 -3.37 -0.99 -10.29
N LEU A 106 -3.91 -2.16 -10.68
CA LEU A 106 -4.33 -2.46 -12.06
C LEU A 106 -5.49 -1.57 -12.56
N ARG A 107 -6.18 -0.83 -11.69
CA ARG A 107 -7.32 0.00 -12.08
C ARG A 107 -6.90 1.43 -12.31
N GLN A 108 -6.16 2.01 -11.37
CA GLN A 108 -5.76 3.40 -11.36
C GLN A 108 -4.33 3.53 -10.81
N PRO A 109 -3.31 3.13 -11.60
CA PRO A 109 -1.91 3.30 -11.19
C PRO A 109 -1.61 4.79 -11.05
N THR A 110 -1.01 5.19 -9.94
CA THR A 110 -0.78 6.61 -9.61
C THR A 110 0.63 6.91 -9.12
N GLN A 111 1.44 5.91 -8.77
CA GLN A 111 2.77 6.16 -8.23
C GLN A 111 3.66 6.88 -9.24
N HIS A 112 3.59 6.51 -10.52
CA HIS A 112 4.33 7.20 -11.57
C HIS A 112 4.02 8.70 -11.67
N GLN A 113 2.79 9.12 -11.34
CA GLN A 113 2.39 10.54 -11.31
C GLN A 113 2.91 11.23 -10.05
N ILE A 114 2.83 10.56 -8.89
CA ILE A 114 3.32 11.05 -7.60
C ILE A 114 4.83 11.30 -7.65
N TRP A 115 5.56 10.36 -8.26
CA TRP A 115 7.03 10.39 -8.34
C TRP A 115 7.56 11.01 -9.63
N ASN A 116 6.66 11.47 -10.52
CA ASN A 116 7.01 12.06 -11.81
C ASN A 116 7.99 11.21 -12.63
N CYS A 117 7.65 9.93 -12.83
CA CYS A 117 8.48 8.97 -13.58
C CYS A 117 7.70 8.28 -14.72
N PRO A 118 8.40 7.63 -15.68
CA PRO A 118 7.74 6.86 -16.73
C PRO A 118 6.95 5.66 -16.20
N ASN A 119 5.92 5.24 -16.94
CA ASN A 119 5.07 4.07 -16.64
C ASN A 119 4.86 3.16 -17.87
N ASP A 120 5.77 3.21 -18.85
CA ASP A 120 5.63 2.42 -20.08
C ASP A 120 5.86 0.93 -19.82
N ARG A 121 6.75 0.61 -18.88
CA ARG A 121 7.12 -0.74 -18.48
C ARG A 121 7.26 -0.82 -16.96
N GLY A 122 6.86 -1.94 -16.37
CA GLY A 122 6.87 -2.11 -14.92
C GLY A 122 6.45 -3.50 -14.48
N LEU A 123 5.71 -3.59 -13.38
CA LEU A 123 5.25 -4.82 -12.76
C LEU A 123 4.59 -5.79 -13.74
N VAL A 124 3.79 -5.29 -14.69
CA VAL A 124 3.14 -6.13 -15.71
C VAL A 124 4.18 -6.94 -16.49
N GLN A 125 5.23 -6.30 -17.00
CA GLN A 125 6.28 -6.97 -17.79
C GLN A 125 7.12 -7.94 -16.95
N VAL A 126 7.34 -7.60 -15.67
CA VAL A 126 8.02 -8.48 -14.72
C VAL A 126 7.23 -9.77 -14.51
N LEU A 127 5.92 -9.66 -14.28
CA LEU A 127 5.06 -10.82 -14.05
C LEU A 127 4.87 -11.65 -15.31
N GLU A 128 4.77 -11.01 -16.48
CA GLU A 128 4.77 -11.67 -17.79
C GLU A 128 6.14 -12.27 -18.17
N LYS A 129 7.19 -12.05 -17.37
CA LYS A 129 8.58 -12.50 -17.61
C LYS A 129 9.17 -11.98 -18.92
N THR A 130 8.75 -10.80 -19.34
CA THR A 130 9.28 -10.12 -20.54
C THR A 130 10.36 -9.09 -20.21
N ALA A 131 10.64 -8.88 -18.92
CA ALA A 131 11.73 -8.07 -18.39
C ALA A 131 12.06 -8.48 -16.95
N GLU A 132 13.30 -8.19 -16.52
CA GLU A 132 13.70 -8.31 -15.12
C GLU A 132 13.30 -7.05 -14.35
N ALA A 133 12.99 -7.20 -13.06
CA ALA A 133 12.47 -6.11 -12.25
C ALA A 133 13.53 -5.01 -12.04
N GLU A 134 14.78 -5.41 -11.85
CA GLU A 134 15.95 -4.56 -11.63
C GLU A 134 16.16 -3.57 -12.79
N MET A 135 15.82 -3.95 -14.02
CA MET A 135 15.92 -3.08 -15.19
C MET A 135 14.79 -2.05 -15.30
N LEU A 136 13.66 -2.32 -14.64
CA LEU A 136 12.45 -1.49 -14.75
C LEU A 136 12.22 -0.61 -13.51
N MET A 137 12.86 -0.94 -12.38
CA MET A 137 12.84 -0.12 -11.17
C MET A 137 13.46 1.26 -11.42
N GLN A 138 12.78 2.29 -10.94
CA GLN A 138 13.22 3.68 -11.00
C GLN A 138 13.74 4.10 -9.61
N PRO A 139 14.99 4.59 -9.47
CA PRO A 139 15.43 5.23 -8.24
C PRO A 139 14.75 6.60 -8.13
N VAL A 140 13.78 6.73 -7.23
CA VAL A 140 12.94 7.93 -7.11
C VAL A 140 13.31 8.82 -5.92
N ALA A 141 14.04 8.27 -4.95
CA ALA A 141 14.71 8.99 -3.87
C ALA A 141 15.87 8.17 -3.33
N THR A 142 16.66 8.74 -2.41
CA THR A 142 17.69 8.00 -1.69
C THR A 142 17.09 6.77 -1.01
N ASN A 143 17.60 5.59 -1.36
CA ASN A 143 17.13 4.29 -0.87
C ASN A 143 15.65 3.96 -1.16
N VAL A 144 15.00 4.67 -2.09
CA VAL A 144 13.64 4.33 -2.55
C VAL A 144 13.67 4.01 -4.03
N PHE A 145 13.23 2.79 -4.34
CA PHE A 145 13.09 2.29 -5.70
C PHE A 145 11.61 2.08 -5.99
N LEU A 146 11.12 2.59 -7.11
CA LEU A 146 9.76 2.42 -7.56
C LEU A 146 9.71 1.42 -8.72
N LEU A 147 8.93 0.36 -8.59
CA LEU A 147 8.47 -0.42 -9.73
C LEU A 147 7.07 0.07 -10.10
N PRO A 148 6.91 0.87 -11.17
CA PRO A 148 5.59 1.31 -11.61
C PRO A 148 4.79 0.13 -12.16
N LEU A 149 3.49 0.31 -12.43
CA LEU A 149 2.66 -0.79 -12.93
C LEU A 149 3.11 -1.26 -14.32
N GLY A 150 3.50 -0.32 -15.18
CA GLY A 150 3.73 -0.56 -16.61
C GLY A 150 2.45 -0.52 -17.44
N LYS A 151 2.62 -0.47 -18.76
CA LYS A 151 1.50 -0.52 -19.70
C LYS A 151 0.83 -1.89 -19.66
N GLN A 152 -0.48 -1.92 -19.45
CA GLN A 152 -1.28 -3.13 -19.57
C GLN A 152 -1.40 -3.53 -21.04
N SER A 153 -1.19 -4.81 -21.34
CA SER A 153 -1.50 -5.36 -22.67
C SER A 153 -2.98 -5.74 -22.74
N PRO A 154 -3.59 -5.82 -23.94
CA PRO A 154 -4.97 -6.31 -24.09
C PRO A 154 -5.21 -7.70 -23.51
N ASN A 155 -4.14 -8.49 -23.38
CA ASN A 155 -4.15 -9.87 -22.86
C ASN A 155 -3.71 -9.96 -21.40
N SER A 156 -3.27 -8.86 -20.78
CA SER A 156 -2.89 -8.87 -19.37
C SER A 156 -4.15 -9.21 -18.57
N LEU A 157 -4.11 -10.37 -17.91
CA LEU A 157 -5.23 -10.85 -17.11
C LEU A 157 -5.70 -9.74 -16.17
N ALA A 158 -7.01 -9.61 -15.99
CA ALA A 158 -7.62 -8.64 -15.06
C ALA A 158 -7.21 -8.86 -13.58
N THR A 159 -6.31 -9.81 -13.31
CA THR A 159 -5.78 -10.18 -12.01
C THR A 159 -4.40 -10.79 -12.19
N PHE A 160 -3.50 -10.51 -11.25
CA PHE A 160 -2.17 -11.10 -11.25
C PHE A 160 -2.21 -12.62 -10.96
N SER A 161 -1.32 -13.39 -11.60
CA SER A 161 -1.12 -14.80 -11.23
C SER A 161 -0.44 -14.92 -9.87
N ALA A 162 -1.07 -15.64 -8.93
CA ALA A 162 -0.52 -15.86 -7.59
C ALA A 162 0.90 -16.46 -7.62
N LYS A 163 1.19 -17.34 -8.60
CA LYS A 163 2.53 -17.95 -8.74
C LYS A 163 3.60 -16.94 -9.15
N GLN A 164 3.28 -16.07 -10.12
CA GLN A 164 4.21 -15.03 -10.58
C GLN A 164 4.43 -13.98 -9.50
N LEU A 165 3.36 -13.56 -8.81
CA LEU A 165 3.45 -12.64 -7.67
C LEU A 165 4.29 -13.22 -6.54
N ASN A 166 4.06 -14.47 -6.14
CA ASN A 166 4.82 -15.10 -5.05
C ASN A 166 6.32 -15.14 -5.37
N PHE A 167 6.67 -15.49 -6.61
CA PHE A 167 8.07 -15.47 -7.04
C PHE A 167 8.67 -14.06 -6.97
N PHE A 168 7.96 -13.06 -7.48
CA PHE A 168 8.41 -11.67 -7.43
C PHE A 168 8.56 -11.16 -5.99
N VAL A 169 7.59 -11.41 -5.12
CA VAL A 169 7.61 -11.03 -3.70
C VAL A 169 8.81 -11.63 -2.98
N GLN A 170 9.11 -12.91 -3.22
CA GLN A 170 10.27 -13.57 -2.61
C GLN A 170 11.60 -12.95 -3.06
N GLN A 171 11.75 -12.67 -4.35
CA GLN A 171 12.95 -11.99 -4.87
C GLN A 171 13.09 -10.58 -4.30
N ALA A 172 12.00 -9.82 -4.25
CA ALA A 172 12.00 -8.48 -3.69
C ALA A 172 12.37 -8.46 -2.20
N ALA A 173 11.83 -9.39 -1.41
CA ALA A 173 12.11 -9.50 0.04
C ALA A 173 13.56 -9.90 0.37
N GLN A 174 14.30 -10.45 -0.59
CA GLN A 174 15.74 -10.73 -0.46
C GLN A 174 16.60 -9.50 -0.74
N SER A 175 16.18 -8.64 -1.67
CA SER A 175 16.96 -7.51 -2.18
C SER A 175 16.69 -6.18 -1.45
N PHE A 176 15.62 -6.12 -0.66
CA PHE A 176 15.14 -4.91 0.02
C PHE A 176 14.84 -5.19 1.50
N ASP A 177 15.00 -4.16 2.32
CA ASP A 177 14.66 -4.24 3.74
C ASP A 177 13.15 -4.19 3.93
N ILE A 178 12.46 -3.38 3.13
CA ILE A 178 11.00 -3.24 3.10
C ILE A 178 10.50 -3.24 1.65
N VAL A 179 9.39 -3.93 1.41
CA VAL A 179 8.65 -3.91 0.14
C VAL A 179 7.22 -3.44 0.41
N LEU A 180 6.84 -2.29 -0.14
CA LEU A 180 5.51 -1.73 -0.06
C LEU A 180 4.76 -1.98 -1.37
N PHE A 181 3.58 -2.59 -1.30
CA PHE A 181 2.67 -2.73 -2.45
C PHE A 181 1.53 -1.74 -2.32
N ASP A 182 1.42 -0.81 -3.26
CA ASP A 182 0.23 0.03 -3.43
C ASP A 182 -0.81 -0.74 -4.24
N THR A 183 -1.97 -1.03 -3.65
CA THR A 183 -2.96 -1.97 -4.22
C THR A 183 -4.34 -1.34 -4.27
N PRO A 184 -5.23 -1.70 -5.23
CA PRO A 184 -6.55 -1.10 -5.34
C PRO A 184 -7.38 -1.29 -4.06
N PRO A 185 -8.48 -0.54 -3.87
CA PRO A 185 -9.33 -0.69 -2.69
C PRO A 185 -9.89 -2.12 -2.62
N LEU A 186 -9.99 -2.69 -1.41
CA LEU A 186 -10.42 -4.07 -1.18
C LEU A 186 -11.81 -4.36 -1.77
N THR A 187 -12.69 -3.37 -1.82
CA THR A 187 -14.05 -3.52 -2.36
C THR A 187 -14.11 -3.54 -3.89
N GLN A 188 -13.02 -3.23 -4.60
CA GLN A 188 -13.02 -3.11 -6.06
C GLN A 188 -12.43 -4.32 -6.79
N THR A 189 -11.35 -4.92 -6.26
CA THR A 189 -10.70 -6.06 -6.91
C THR A 189 -10.15 -7.06 -5.89
N ALA A 190 -9.93 -8.28 -6.36
CA ALA A 190 -9.31 -9.34 -5.57
C ALA A 190 -7.77 -9.19 -5.44
N ASP A 191 -7.13 -8.27 -6.16
CA ASP A 191 -5.68 -8.17 -6.24
C ASP A 191 -5.04 -7.86 -4.88
N ALA A 192 -5.64 -6.93 -4.14
CA ALA A 192 -5.21 -6.60 -2.78
C ALA A 192 -5.35 -7.79 -1.82
N SER A 193 -6.36 -8.63 -2.01
CA SER A 193 -6.56 -9.84 -1.20
C SER A 193 -5.52 -10.92 -1.54
N THR A 194 -5.24 -11.13 -2.83
CA THR A 194 -4.21 -12.09 -3.30
C THR A 194 -2.82 -11.65 -2.86
N LEU A 195 -2.46 -10.38 -3.02
CA LEU A 195 -1.21 -9.84 -2.48
C LEU A 195 -1.16 -9.93 -0.96
N GLY A 196 -2.29 -9.72 -0.28
CA GLY A 196 -2.41 -9.84 1.16
C GLY A 196 -2.13 -11.25 1.70
N THR A 197 -2.31 -12.32 0.90
CA THR A 197 -1.92 -13.69 1.31
C THR A 197 -0.43 -13.97 1.13
N LEU A 198 0.27 -13.16 0.32
CA LEU A 198 1.70 -13.28 0.03
C LEU A 198 2.55 -12.31 0.86
N ALA A 199 1.93 -11.29 1.45
CA ALA A 199 2.57 -10.28 2.27
C ALA A 199 2.59 -10.68 3.76
N ASP A 200 3.56 -10.12 4.50
CA ASP A 200 3.68 -10.32 5.94
C ASP A 200 2.62 -9.51 6.71
N GLY A 201 2.16 -8.40 6.11
CA GLY A 201 1.15 -7.53 6.71
C GLY A 201 0.36 -6.71 5.71
N THR A 202 -0.76 -6.15 6.19
CA THR A 202 -1.58 -5.21 5.43
C THR A 202 -1.81 -3.96 6.25
N LEU A 203 -1.47 -2.81 5.67
CA LEU A 203 -1.78 -1.48 6.15
C LEU A 203 -3.05 -0.97 5.47
N MET A 204 -4.11 -0.79 6.25
CA MET A 204 -5.38 -0.28 5.76
C MET A 204 -5.48 1.22 6.00
N VAL A 205 -5.65 1.98 4.92
CA VAL A 205 -5.85 3.43 4.96
C VAL A 205 -7.35 3.73 4.94
N ILE A 206 -7.81 4.48 5.94
CA ILE A 206 -9.19 4.95 6.04
C ILE A 206 -9.21 6.47 6.05
N ARG A 207 -10.10 7.07 5.24
CA ARG A 207 -10.37 8.50 5.26
C ARG A 207 -11.74 8.78 5.88
N PRO A 208 -11.79 9.28 7.14
CA PRO A 208 -13.03 9.75 7.72
C PRO A 208 -13.69 10.85 6.87
N GLY A 209 -15.02 10.88 6.86
CA GLY A 209 -15.85 11.76 6.03
C GLY A 209 -16.04 11.29 4.60
N LEU A 210 -15.29 10.28 4.12
CA LEU A 210 -15.43 9.73 2.77
C LEU A 210 -16.04 8.31 2.78
N VAL A 211 -15.48 7.40 3.58
CA VAL A 211 -15.89 5.99 3.60
C VAL A 211 -17.17 5.77 4.39
N LYS A 212 -18.06 4.87 3.93
CA LYS A 212 -19.26 4.48 4.68
C LYS A 212 -18.97 3.33 5.64
N ALA A 213 -19.70 3.27 6.75
CA ALA A 213 -19.53 2.21 7.75
C ALA A 213 -19.72 0.79 7.17
N ALA A 214 -20.58 0.64 6.15
CA ALA A 214 -20.78 -0.62 5.45
C ALA A 214 -19.53 -1.08 4.66
N ASP A 215 -18.85 -0.13 4.00
CA ASP A 215 -17.64 -0.42 3.21
C ASP A 215 -16.48 -0.81 4.14
N VAL A 216 -16.35 -0.15 5.30
CA VAL A 216 -15.38 -0.52 6.33
C VAL A 216 -15.62 -1.94 6.84
N LYS A 217 -16.89 -2.30 7.12
CA LYS A 217 -17.25 -3.67 7.54
C LYS A 217 -16.97 -4.71 6.45
N ALA A 218 -17.27 -4.40 5.19
CA ALA A 218 -16.99 -5.27 4.06
C ALA A 218 -15.47 -5.50 3.90
N ALA A 219 -14.68 -4.43 3.93
CA ALA A 219 -13.23 -4.49 3.85
C ALA A 219 -12.61 -5.30 5.01
N LYS A 220 -13.12 -5.12 6.25
CA LYS A 220 -12.73 -5.97 7.40
C LYS A 220 -13.02 -7.45 7.15
N GLY A 221 -14.18 -7.76 6.58
CA GLY A 221 -14.55 -9.13 6.20
C GLY A 221 -13.57 -9.75 5.20
N LEU A 222 -13.21 -8.99 4.15
CA LEU A 222 -12.26 -9.41 3.13
C LEU A 222 -10.84 -9.62 3.71
N LEU A 223 -10.38 -8.73 4.59
CA LEU A 223 -9.08 -8.91 5.27
C LEU A 223 -9.03 -10.16 6.15
N LYS A 224 -10.11 -10.45 6.88
CA LYS A 224 -10.20 -11.68 7.69
C LYS A 224 -10.16 -12.92 6.81
N LEU A 225 -10.84 -12.89 5.66
CA LEU A 225 -10.82 -13.99 4.70
C LEU A 225 -9.40 -14.20 4.13
N ALA A 226 -8.73 -13.13 3.69
CA ALA A 226 -7.38 -13.21 3.15
C ALA A 226 -6.39 -13.80 4.17
N ARG A 227 -6.47 -13.37 5.44
CA ARG A 227 -5.66 -13.95 6.53
C ARG A 227 -5.96 -15.42 6.79
N ALA A 228 -7.23 -15.83 6.79
CA ALA A 228 -7.62 -17.22 7.01
C ALA A 228 -7.11 -18.15 5.90
N VAL A 229 -7.16 -17.69 4.64
CA VAL A 229 -6.65 -18.45 3.48
C VAL A 229 -5.12 -18.49 3.47
N GLY A 230 -4.44 -17.39 3.84
CA GLY A 230 -2.98 -17.33 3.97
C GLY A 230 -2.44 -18.24 5.08
N ALA A 231 -3.12 -18.30 6.23
CA ALA A 231 -2.76 -19.20 7.33
C ALA A 231 -2.85 -20.69 6.94
N GLY A 232 -3.77 -21.05 6.04
CA GLY A 232 -3.88 -22.41 5.50
C GLY A 232 -2.70 -22.85 4.63
N HIS A 233 -1.97 -21.91 4.03
CA HIS A 233 -0.80 -22.19 3.18
C HIS A 233 0.54 -22.07 3.94
N GLY A 234 0.53 -21.60 5.19
CA GLY A 234 1.73 -21.34 6.00
C GLY A 234 2.27 -22.53 6.82
N CYS A 235 1.63 -23.70 6.79
CA CYS A 235 2.00 -24.85 7.64
C CYS A 235 3.14 -25.73 7.08
N GLN A 236 4.04 -25.19 6.26
CA GLN A 236 5.28 -25.85 5.83
C GLN A 236 6.42 -24.83 5.65
N ARG A 237 6.77 -24.12 6.72
CA ARG A 237 8.11 -23.53 6.85
C ARG A 237 8.65 -23.88 8.24
N ARG A 238 9.24 -25.06 8.33
CA ARG A 238 10.28 -25.42 9.29
C ARG A 238 11.52 -25.78 8.49
#